data_AF-A0A1G8FTQ6-F1
#
_entry.id   AF-A0A1G8FTQ6-F1
#
_cell.length_a   1.000
_cell.length_b   1.000
_cell.length_c   1.000
_cell.angle_alpha   90.00
_cell.angle_beta   90.00
_cell.angle_gamma   90.00
#
_symmetry.space_group_name_H-M   'P 1'
#
loop_
_entity.id
_entity.type
_entity.pdbx_description
1 polymer ?
#
loop_
_entity_poly.entity_id
_entity_poly.type
_entity_poly.pdbx_seq_one_letter_code
_entity_poly.pdbx_strand_id
1 'polypeptide(L)'
;MRAAVATIIVAVLACGLLAGCGGSDAEAPTVARYEPSGEGGDAALLGGVVRIEHGCLVIESDGALHLPIFATTDVRPDGWEDGDAVELGGGFAPGVDATVPDACAGLGLDRFVVAAPE
;
A
#
# COMPACT_ATOMS: atom_id res chain seq x y z
N MET A 1 -79.83 -5.17 4.13
CA MET A 1 -78.94 -4.03 4.43
C MET A 1 -77.66 -4.58 5.06
N ARG A 2 -76.50 -4.26 4.44
CA ARG A 2 -75.09 -4.30 4.92
C ARG A 2 -74.61 -5.61 5.58
N ALA A 3 -74.04 -6.57 4.83
CA ALA A 3 -72.69 -6.62 4.22
C ALA A 3 -71.55 -6.79 5.24
N ALA A 4 -70.77 -7.84 4.99
CA ALA A 4 -69.83 -8.54 5.86
C ALA A 4 -68.45 -7.89 6.00
N VAL A 5 -67.80 -8.18 7.14
CA VAL A 5 -66.43 -8.71 7.33
C VAL A 5 -65.32 -8.20 6.38
N ALA A 6 -64.24 -7.66 6.95
CA ALA A 6 -62.87 -8.11 6.66
C ALA A 6 -61.83 -7.38 7.54
N THR A 7 -61.30 -8.11 8.53
CA THR A 7 -60.03 -7.85 9.21
C THR A 7 -58.88 -8.02 8.21
N ILE A 8 -58.00 -7.01 8.07
CA ILE A 8 -56.73 -7.18 7.37
C ILE A 8 -55.59 -6.73 8.30
N ILE A 9 -54.88 -7.72 8.82
CA ILE A 9 -53.58 -7.62 9.48
C ILE A 9 -52.55 -7.57 8.34
N VAL A 10 -51.78 -6.48 8.23
CA VAL A 10 -50.67 -6.39 7.27
C VAL A 10 -49.36 -6.68 8.01
N ALA A 11 -48.70 -7.75 7.56
CA ALA A 11 -47.48 -8.30 8.07
C ALA A 11 -46.23 -7.62 7.47
N VAL A 12 -45.22 -7.44 8.33
CA VAL A 12 -43.77 -7.61 8.13
C VAL A 12 -43.25 -7.52 6.68
N LEU A 13 -42.49 -6.46 6.39
CA LEU A 13 -41.50 -6.48 5.30
C LEU A 13 -40.13 -6.10 5.87
N ALA A 14 -39.30 -7.12 6.03
CA ALA A 14 -37.90 -7.03 6.40
C ALA A 14 -37.11 -6.33 5.28
N CYS A 15 -36.77 -5.05 5.47
CA CYS A 15 -35.76 -4.39 4.65
C CYS A 15 -34.37 -4.87 5.08
N GLY A 16 -33.70 -5.56 4.16
CA GLY A 16 -32.40 -6.19 4.36
C GLY A 16 -31.30 -5.20 4.71
N LEU A 17 -30.77 -5.34 5.92
CA LEU A 17 -29.44 -4.90 6.30
C LEU A 17 -28.42 -5.94 5.83
N LEU A 18 -28.24 -6.05 4.51
CA LEU A 18 -27.01 -6.59 3.93
C LEU A 18 -26.12 -5.40 3.60
N ALA A 19 -25.65 -4.68 4.63
CA ALA A 19 -24.42 -3.93 4.51
C ALA A 19 -23.30 -4.97 4.42
N GLY A 20 -23.03 -5.42 3.19
CA GLY A 20 -21.90 -6.28 2.90
C GLY A 20 -20.62 -5.53 3.27
N CYS A 21 -20.08 -5.84 4.44
CA CYS A 21 -18.68 -5.61 4.75
C CYS A 21 -17.89 -6.62 3.90
N GLY A 22 -17.80 -6.34 2.60
CA GLY A 22 -16.87 -7.01 1.71
C GLY A 22 -15.49 -6.46 1.98
N GLY A 23 -14.91 -6.86 3.12
CA GLY A 23 -13.50 -6.72 3.36
C GLY A 23 -12.80 -7.61 2.34
N SER A 24 -12.47 -7.06 1.18
CA SER A 24 -11.43 -7.62 0.37
C SER A 24 -10.19 -7.58 1.24
N ASP A 25 -9.71 -8.74 1.68
CA ASP A 25 -8.37 -8.92 2.21
C ASP A 25 -7.41 -8.44 1.11
N ALA A 26 -7.14 -7.14 1.09
CA ALA A 26 -6.18 -6.55 0.16
C ALA A 26 -4.83 -7.15 0.55
N GLU A 27 -4.30 -8.00 -0.32
CA GLU A 27 -2.98 -8.60 -0.11
C GLU A 27 -1.97 -7.47 0.07
N ALA A 28 -1.16 -7.54 1.13
CA ALA A 28 -0.19 -6.50 1.44
C ALA A 28 0.77 -6.32 0.25
N PRO A 29 1.12 -5.08 -0.11
CA PRO A 29 1.97 -4.83 -1.25
C PRO A 29 3.36 -5.41 -1.02
N THR A 30 3.98 -5.88 -2.10
CA THR A 30 5.36 -6.34 -2.07
C THR A 30 6.32 -5.16 -1.99
N VAL A 31 7.43 -5.35 -1.28
CA VAL A 31 8.40 -4.30 -0.97
C VAL A 31 9.80 -4.80 -1.32
N ALA A 32 10.61 -3.96 -1.99
CA ALA A 32 12.01 -4.26 -2.25
C ALA A 32 12.83 -4.10 -0.96
N ARG A 33 13.70 -5.07 -0.66
CA ARG A 33 14.48 -5.08 0.60
C ARG A 33 15.97 -5.32 0.37
N TYR A 34 16.81 -4.76 1.22
CA TYR A 34 18.26 -4.99 1.24
C TYR A 34 18.74 -5.37 2.64
N GLU A 35 19.83 -6.14 2.72
CA GLU A 35 20.50 -6.43 4.00
C GLU A 35 21.51 -5.31 4.31
N PRO A 36 21.37 -4.58 5.42
CA PRO A 36 22.28 -3.50 5.76
C PRO A 36 23.69 -4.07 6.06
N SER A 37 24.68 -3.66 5.26
CA SER A 37 26.06 -4.19 5.34
C SER A 37 27.14 -3.12 5.62
N GLY A 38 26.75 -1.94 6.09
CA GLY A 38 27.66 -0.85 6.48
C GLY A 38 26.95 0.51 6.56
N GLU A 39 27.72 1.58 6.81
CA GLU A 39 27.27 2.97 6.69
C GLU A 39 27.22 3.34 5.19
N GLY A 40 26.02 3.53 4.61
CA GLY A 40 25.88 3.73 3.17
C GLY A 40 24.91 4.83 2.76
N GLY A 41 25.42 5.78 1.96
CA GLY A 41 24.68 6.57 0.97
C GLY A 41 24.63 8.09 1.21
N ASP A 42 24.86 8.89 0.15
CA ASP A 42 24.63 10.34 0.13
C ASP A 42 23.23 10.67 0.66
N ALA A 43 23.14 11.57 1.63
CA ALA A 43 21.87 11.96 2.23
C ALA A 43 21.00 12.71 1.21
N ALA A 44 20.02 12.02 0.65
CA ALA A 44 18.92 12.55 -0.13
C ALA A 44 17.60 12.36 0.60
N LEU A 45 16.64 13.21 0.27
CA LEU A 45 15.26 13.13 0.74
C LEU A 45 14.36 12.77 -0.44
N LEU A 46 13.57 11.72 -0.30
CA LEU A 46 12.49 11.36 -1.22
C LEU A 46 11.16 11.62 -0.50
N GLY A 47 10.51 12.73 -0.83
CA GLY A 47 9.17 13.07 -0.36
C GLY A 47 8.14 12.80 -1.44
N GLY A 48 7.03 12.17 -1.09
CA GLY A 48 6.02 11.80 -2.09
C GLY A 48 4.81 11.09 -1.53
N VAL A 49 4.10 10.40 -2.41
CA VAL A 49 2.89 9.64 -2.10
C VAL A 49 3.11 8.17 -2.40
N VAL A 50 2.71 7.29 -1.48
CA VAL A 50 2.72 5.85 -1.69
C VAL A 50 1.74 5.49 -2.80
N ARG A 51 2.18 4.64 -3.73
CA ARG A 51 1.36 4.03 -4.78
C ARG A 51 1.59 2.53 -4.80
N ILE A 52 0.55 1.77 -5.13
CA ILE A 52 0.64 0.32 -5.30
C ILE A 52 0.50 -0.03 -6.78
N GLU A 53 1.64 -0.19 -7.45
CA GLU A 53 1.70 -0.48 -8.88
C GLU A 53 1.89 -1.98 -9.10
N HIS A 54 0.89 -2.64 -9.67
CA HIS A 54 0.93 -4.08 -9.96
C HIS A 54 1.31 -4.95 -8.74
N GLY A 55 0.93 -4.50 -7.53
CA GLY A 55 1.26 -5.18 -6.27
C GLY A 55 2.63 -4.83 -5.69
N CYS A 56 3.35 -3.86 -6.25
CA CYS A 56 4.59 -3.31 -5.70
C CYS A 56 4.34 -1.95 -5.04
N LEU A 57 4.90 -1.74 -3.85
CA LEU A 57 4.95 -0.44 -3.20
C LEU A 57 5.99 0.46 -3.89
N VAL A 58 5.54 1.60 -4.41
CA VAL A 58 6.39 2.61 -5.05
C VAL A 58 6.06 4.00 -4.49
N ILE A 59 6.96 4.97 -4.66
CA ILE A 59 6.71 6.36 -4.25
C ILE A 59 6.58 7.23 -5.49
N GLU A 60 5.46 7.93 -5.61
CA GLU A 60 5.26 8.99 -6.59
C GLU A 60 5.79 10.32 -6.02
N SER A 61 6.78 10.91 -6.68
CA SER A 61 7.37 12.21 -6.33
C SER A 61 7.52 13.04 -7.59
N ASP A 62 7.05 14.28 -7.58
CA ASP A 62 7.10 15.21 -8.72
C ASP A 62 6.59 14.62 -10.06
N GLY A 63 5.62 13.71 -9.99
CA GLY A 63 5.02 13.04 -11.15
C GLY A 63 5.85 11.89 -11.72
N ALA A 64 6.93 11.48 -11.04
CA ALA A 64 7.73 10.29 -11.36
C ALA A 64 7.56 9.21 -10.29
N LEU A 65 7.66 7.94 -10.70
CA LEU A 65 7.62 6.80 -9.79
C LEU A 65 9.04 6.34 -9.45
N HIS A 66 9.27 6.11 -8.16
CA HIS A 66 10.54 5.60 -7.63
C HIS A 66 10.31 4.30 -6.88
N LEU A 67 11.26 3.37 -6.98
CA LEU A 67 11.25 2.12 -6.23
C LEU A 67 12.05 2.31 -4.92
N PRO A 68 11.39 2.49 -3.77
CA PRO A 68 12.06 2.51 -2.49
C PRO A 68 12.55 1.09 -2.14
N ILE A 69 13.79 0.99 -1.67
CA ILE A 69 14.41 -0.25 -1.22
C ILE A 69 14.71 -0.10 0.27
N PHE A 70 14.01 -0.86 1.10
CA PHE A 70 14.06 -0.73 2.55
C PHE A 70 15.05 -1.72 3.16
N ALA A 71 15.60 -1.40 4.32
CA ALA A 71 16.34 -2.40 5.08
C ALA A 71 15.38 -3.55 5.47
N THR A 72 15.90 -4.77 5.56
CA THR A 72 15.13 -5.94 6.06
C THR A 72 14.56 -5.72 7.47
N THR A 73 15.17 -4.84 8.26
CA THR A 73 14.73 -4.44 9.60
C THR A 73 13.72 -3.29 9.64
N ASP A 74 13.43 -2.65 8.50
CA ASP A 74 12.53 -1.50 8.44
C ASP A 74 11.06 -1.94 8.35
N VAL A 75 10.30 -1.59 9.39
CA VAL A 75 8.88 -1.94 9.53
C VAL A 75 7.94 -0.83 9.05
N ARG A 76 8.46 0.35 8.69
CA ARG A 76 7.63 1.48 8.21
C ARG A 76 6.68 1.10 7.07
N PRO A 77 7.11 0.39 6.00
CA PRO A 77 6.22 0.10 4.88
C PRO A 77 5.09 -0.89 5.21
N ASP A 78 5.16 -1.63 6.31
CA ASP A 78 4.19 -2.68 6.65
C ASP A 78 2.79 -2.11 6.98
N GLY A 79 2.71 -0.81 7.29
CA GLY A 79 1.46 -0.11 7.62
C GLY A 79 1.06 0.96 6.62
N TRP A 80 1.74 1.07 5.48
CA TRP A 80 1.41 2.09 4.47
C TRP A 80 0.34 1.61 3.50
N GLU A 81 -0.53 2.55 3.13
CA GLU A 81 -1.61 2.37 2.18
C GLU A 81 -1.39 3.24 0.93
N ASP A 82 -2.07 2.89 -0.18
CA ASP A 82 -2.08 3.73 -1.37
C ASP A 82 -2.63 5.12 -1.04
N GLY A 83 -1.89 6.17 -1.38
CA GLY A 83 -2.25 7.56 -1.09
C GLY A 83 -1.59 8.14 0.16
N ASP A 84 -0.87 7.35 0.96
CA ASP A 84 -0.16 7.86 2.13
C ASP A 84 0.97 8.81 1.73
N ALA A 85 1.08 9.94 2.44
CA ALA A 85 2.19 10.87 2.28
C ALA A 85 3.38 10.40 3.13
N VAL A 86 4.56 10.33 2.52
CA VAL A 86 5.78 9.86 3.17
C VAL A 86 6.98 10.75 2.84
N GLU A 87 7.95 10.77 3.76
CA GLU A 87 9.25 11.39 3.56
C GLU A 87 10.34 10.40 3.99
N LEU A 88 11.24 10.06 3.07
CA LEU A 88 12.26 9.03 3.26
C LEU A 88 13.65 9.60 3.06
N GLY A 89 14.48 9.46 4.09
CA GLY A 89 15.93 9.67 3.96
C GLY A 89 16.57 8.46 3.28
N GLY A 90 17.57 8.68 2.44
CA GLY A 90 18.24 7.60 1.71
C GLY A 90 19.10 8.15 0.57
N GLY A 91 19.28 7.35 -0.48
CA GLY A 91 20.01 7.78 -1.67
C GLY A 91 19.77 6.90 -2.89
N PHE A 92 19.99 7.45 -4.08
CA PHE A 92 19.94 6.69 -5.34
C PHE A 92 21.23 5.89 -5.51
N ALA A 93 21.17 4.58 -5.27
CA ALA A 93 22.34 3.69 -5.32
C ALA A 93 22.04 2.46 -6.19
N PRO A 94 22.46 2.46 -7.47
CA PRO A 94 22.17 1.35 -8.39
C PRO A 94 22.93 0.06 -8.07
N GLY A 95 23.93 0.11 -7.17
CA GLY A 95 24.83 -1.02 -6.86
C GLY A 95 24.52 -1.78 -5.56
N VAL A 96 23.41 -1.49 -4.87
CA VAL A 96 23.06 -2.22 -3.65
C VAL A 96 22.54 -3.62 -3.99
N ASP A 97 23.06 -4.62 -3.29
CA ASP A 97 22.54 -5.98 -3.34
C ASP A 97 21.19 -6.02 -2.62
N ALA A 98 20.11 -6.06 -3.40
CA ALA A 98 18.74 -5.96 -2.92
C ALA A 98 17.88 -7.09 -3.50
N THR A 99 17.03 -7.65 -2.65
CA THR A 99 15.94 -8.53 -3.07
C THR A 99 14.80 -7.67 -3.60
N VAL A 100 14.63 -7.66 -4.92
CA VAL A 100 13.53 -6.96 -5.59
C VAL A 100 12.49 -8.01 -6.05
N PRO A 101 11.26 -8.01 -5.49
CA PRO A 101 10.20 -8.90 -5.93
C PRO A 101 9.87 -8.73 -7.42
N ASP A 102 9.41 -9.79 -8.10
CA ASP A 102 9.09 -9.77 -9.53
C ASP A 102 8.09 -8.66 -9.89
N ALA A 103 7.10 -8.44 -9.02
CA ALA A 103 6.11 -7.36 -9.15
C ALA A 103 6.75 -5.96 -9.22
N CYS A 104 7.87 -5.76 -8.51
CA CYS A 104 8.64 -4.51 -8.53
C CYS A 104 9.67 -4.47 -9.66
N ALA A 105 10.34 -5.59 -9.94
CA ALA A 105 11.41 -5.66 -10.92
C ALA A 105 10.92 -5.37 -12.35
N GLY A 106 9.68 -5.75 -12.67
CA GLY A 106 9.06 -5.53 -13.97
C GLY A 106 8.76 -4.06 -14.31
N LEU A 107 8.79 -3.16 -13.32
CA LEU A 107 8.41 -1.75 -13.50
C LEU A 107 9.52 -0.86 -14.07
N GLY A 108 10.79 -1.29 -13.98
CA GLY A 108 11.92 -0.55 -14.54
C GLY A 108 12.16 0.84 -13.92
N LEU A 109 11.81 1.01 -12.64
CA LEU A 109 11.89 2.30 -11.93
C LEU A 109 13.28 2.60 -11.35
N ASP A 110 13.54 3.87 -11.10
CA ASP A 110 14.73 4.33 -10.39
C ASP A 110 14.73 3.84 -8.94
N ARG A 111 15.87 3.28 -8.52
CA ARG A 111 16.04 2.66 -7.20
C ARG A 111 16.49 3.68 -6.17
N PHE A 112 15.70 3.87 -5.13
CA PHE A 112 16.03 4.71 -3.98
C PHE A 112 16.24 3.83 -2.75
N VAL A 113 17.48 3.76 -2.26
CA VAL A 113 17.82 2.97 -1.07
C VAL A 113 17.51 3.80 0.17
N VAL A 114 16.53 3.35 0.95
CA VAL A 114 16.05 4.04 2.14
C VAL A 114 17.03 3.77 3.29
N ALA A 115 17.44 4.82 3.98
CA ALA A 115 18.29 4.71 5.16
C ALA A 115 17.57 3.89 6.24
N ALA A 116 18.31 2.94 6.83
CA ALA A 116 17.80 2.13 7.92
C ALA A 116 17.40 3.01 9.12
N PRO A 117 16.31 2.69 9.82
CA PRO A 117 15.96 3.39 11.06
C PRO A 117 17.03 3.13 12.14
N GLU A 118 17.36 4.16 12.92
CA GLU A 118 18.26 4.07 14.08
C GLU A 118 17.65 3.30 15.26
#